data_AF-D0USZ8-F1
#
_entry.id   AF-D0USZ8-F1
#
_cell.length_a   1.000
_cell.length_b   1.000
_cell.length_c   1.000
_cell.angle_alpha   90.00
_cell.angle_beta   90.00
_cell.angle_gamma   90.00
#
_symmetry.space_group_name_H-M   'P 1'
#
loop_
_entity.id
_entity.type
_entity.pdbx_description
1 polymer ?
#
loop_
_entity_poly.entity_id
_entity_poly.type
_entity_poly.pdbx_seq_one_letter_code
_entity_poly.pdbx_strand_id
1 'polypeptide(L)'
;LRFIKKTMKTHPNEIVYISKGKPMTLLEVFDNMNLTAYDLSVDMLDVHADRNTFHRFDKFNSKYNPIGESRLREIYIKTDNHIEGRYFAEIIKEVCSDLEESKYQNAELRLSIYGKSKDEWDKLARWAVNNEVYCPNVRWLVQVPRIYDIYKCNKLINNFQEILVCLFRPLFEVTNNPKSHPELHMFLQYVIGFDSVDDESKPENSTFDKDAHSPSKWCEDENPPYSYYLYYMYANMAVLNHFRRERGLNTFVMRP
;
A
#
# COMPACT_ATOMS: atom_id res chain seq x y z
N LEU A 1 19.12 5.29 -2.05
CA LEU A 1 19.97 6.48 -2.30
C LEU A 1 20.80 6.40 -3.58
N ARG A 2 21.60 5.33 -3.79
CA ARG A 2 22.37 5.18 -5.05
C ARG A 2 21.50 5.27 -6.29
N PHE A 3 20.35 4.59 -6.28
CA PHE A 3 19.36 4.65 -7.35
C PHE A 3 18.91 6.08 -7.67
N ILE A 4 18.49 6.86 -6.67
CA ILE A 4 18.08 8.27 -6.84
C ILE A 4 19.21 9.14 -7.43
N LYS A 5 20.45 8.93 -6.99
CA LYS A 5 21.61 9.66 -7.56
C LYS A 5 21.90 9.25 -9.00
N LYS A 6 21.64 7.99 -9.36
CA LYS A 6 21.78 7.46 -10.73
C LYS A 6 20.69 8.04 -11.64
N THR A 7 19.42 8.00 -11.24
CA THR A 7 18.30 8.55 -12.03
C THR A 7 18.45 10.06 -12.27
N MET A 8 18.91 10.83 -11.28
CA MET A 8 19.22 12.26 -11.49
C MET A 8 20.30 12.50 -12.55
N LYS A 9 21.28 11.59 -12.68
CA LYS A 9 22.35 11.73 -13.67
C LYS A 9 21.93 11.26 -15.06
N THR A 10 21.11 10.21 -15.14
CA THR A 10 20.72 9.59 -16.42
C THR A 10 19.46 10.21 -17.02
N HIS A 11 18.50 10.62 -16.19
CA HIS A 11 17.18 11.11 -16.61
C HIS A 11 16.77 12.43 -15.91
N PRO A 12 17.58 13.51 -16.01
CA PRO A 12 17.26 14.77 -15.32
C PRO A 12 16.01 15.48 -15.87
N ASN A 13 15.75 15.35 -17.18
CA ASN A 13 14.68 16.08 -17.88
C ASN A 13 13.36 15.31 -17.94
N GLU A 14 13.28 14.16 -17.28
CA GLU A 14 12.07 13.35 -17.30
C GLU A 14 10.97 13.99 -16.44
N ILE A 15 9.74 14.03 -16.97
CA ILE A 15 8.58 14.58 -16.27
C ILE A 15 8.10 13.56 -15.26
N VAL A 16 8.29 13.86 -13.97
CA VAL A 16 8.04 12.92 -12.87
C VAL A 16 6.89 13.33 -11.97
N TYR A 17 6.49 14.59 -12.01
CA TYR A 17 5.50 15.14 -11.09
C TYR A 17 4.65 16.22 -11.76
N ILE A 18 3.38 16.34 -11.38
CA ILE A 18 2.53 17.47 -11.79
C ILE A 18 2.20 18.30 -10.57
N SER A 19 2.70 19.53 -10.53
CA SER A 19 2.38 20.49 -9.48
C SER A 19 1.35 21.50 -10.01
N LYS A 20 0.12 21.48 -9.46
CA LYS A 20 -0.97 22.41 -9.84
C LYS A 20 -1.21 22.49 -11.35
N GLY A 21 -1.17 21.35 -12.05
CA GLY A 21 -1.38 21.25 -13.49
C GLY A 21 -0.15 21.56 -14.36
N LYS A 22 1.00 21.91 -13.78
CA LYS A 22 2.26 22.06 -14.52
C LYS A 22 3.12 20.80 -14.39
N PRO A 23 3.52 20.18 -15.51
CA PRO A 23 4.49 19.09 -15.48
C PRO A 23 5.83 19.63 -14.99
N MET A 24 6.46 18.87 -14.10
CA MET A 24 7.75 19.17 -13.51
C MET A 24 8.74 18.05 -13.84
N THR A 25 9.91 18.45 -14.29
CA THR A 25 11.03 17.53 -14.51
C THR A 25 11.66 17.11 -13.19
N LEU A 26 12.40 15.99 -13.20
CA LEU A 26 13.13 15.52 -12.03
C LEU A 26 14.09 16.60 -11.50
N LEU A 27 14.80 17.29 -12.39
CA LEU A 27 15.70 18.39 -12.01
C LEU A 27 14.93 19.53 -11.31
N GLU A 28 13.81 19.98 -11.87
CA GLU A 28 13.00 21.05 -11.27
C GLU A 28 12.40 20.66 -9.91
N VAL A 29 12.09 19.37 -9.70
CA VAL A 29 11.64 18.88 -8.38
C VAL A 29 12.74 19.03 -7.35
N PHE A 30 13.98 18.70 -7.69
CA PHE A 30 15.14 18.84 -6.81
C PHE A 30 15.50 20.30 -6.55
N ASP A 31 15.47 21.14 -7.60
CA ASP A 31 15.72 22.57 -7.50
C ASP A 31 14.68 23.25 -6.58
N ASN A 32 13.40 22.88 -6.70
CA ASN A 32 12.34 23.39 -5.82
C ASN A 32 12.49 22.99 -4.35
N MET A 33 13.24 21.92 -4.07
CA MET A 33 13.56 21.51 -2.70
C MET A 33 14.86 22.13 -2.20
N ASN A 34 15.57 22.90 -3.02
CA ASN A 34 16.94 23.36 -2.77
C ASN A 34 17.87 22.21 -2.35
N LEU A 35 17.69 21.02 -2.95
CA LEU A 35 18.48 19.84 -2.63
C LEU A 35 19.41 19.49 -3.79
N THR A 36 20.68 19.27 -3.49
CA THR A 36 21.61 18.69 -4.47
C THR A 36 21.64 17.16 -4.36
N ALA A 37 22.07 16.48 -5.42
CA ALA A 37 22.26 15.03 -5.41
C ALA A 37 23.27 14.55 -4.35
N TYR A 38 24.15 15.45 -3.86
CA TYR A 38 25.11 15.14 -2.82
C TYR A 38 24.49 15.21 -1.42
N ASP A 39 23.54 16.12 -1.21
CA ASP A 39 22.87 16.37 0.08
C ASP A 39 21.73 15.38 0.39
N LEU A 40 21.40 14.51 -0.57
CA LEU A 40 20.42 13.44 -0.39
C LEU A 40 20.80 12.47 0.74
N SER A 41 20.05 12.53 1.84
CA SER A 41 20.06 11.56 2.93
C SER A 41 18.77 10.73 2.95
N VAL A 42 18.78 9.61 3.68
CA VAL A 42 17.58 8.80 3.91
C VAL A 42 16.52 9.60 4.67
N ASP A 43 16.97 10.50 5.56
CA ASP A 43 16.10 11.35 6.37
C ASP A 43 15.25 12.31 5.53
N MET A 44 15.79 12.79 4.40
CA MET A 44 15.07 13.66 3.46
C MET A 44 13.98 12.92 2.67
N LEU A 45 14.07 11.59 2.55
CA LEU A 45 13.04 10.77 1.92
C LEU A 45 11.86 10.49 2.86
N ASP A 46 11.98 10.86 4.14
CA ASP A 46 11.01 10.60 5.20
C ASP A 46 10.63 9.10 5.32
N VAL A 47 11.55 8.20 4.97
CA VAL A 47 11.33 6.73 4.93
C VAL A 47 11.72 6.02 6.24
N HIS A 48 11.62 6.70 7.37
CA HIS A 48 12.08 6.12 8.63
C HIS A 48 11.19 4.96 9.11
N ALA A 49 11.84 3.99 9.75
CA ALA A 49 11.26 3.04 10.68
C ALA A 49 12.27 2.92 11.85
N ASP A 50 12.34 3.95 12.69
CA ASP A 50 13.28 3.99 13.82
C ASP A 50 12.61 3.43 15.09
N ARG A 51 13.36 2.77 15.99
CA ARG A 51 12.85 2.29 17.29
C ARG A 51 12.35 3.44 18.19
N ASN A 52 12.84 4.66 17.97
CA ASN A 52 12.36 5.87 18.65
C ASN A 52 11.15 6.54 17.96
N THR A 53 10.54 5.92 16.94
CA THR A 53 9.26 6.42 16.36
C THR A 53 8.08 6.33 17.31
N PHE A 54 8.22 5.60 18.43
CA PHE A 54 7.23 5.52 19.50
C PHE A 54 6.82 6.88 20.12
N HIS A 55 7.59 7.94 19.92
CA HIS A 55 7.29 9.27 20.49
C HIS A 55 7.12 10.39 19.46
N ARG A 56 7.19 10.10 18.15
CA ARG A 56 6.94 11.08 17.07
C ARG A 56 6.17 10.44 15.91
N PHE A 57 4.95 10.01 16.18
CA PHE A 57 4.06 9.34 15.23
C PHE A 57 3.42 10.26 14.17
N ASP A 58 3.63 11.58 14.22
CA ASP A 58 3.35 12.49 13.08
C ASP A 58 4.04 11.99 11.79
N LYS A 59 5.20 11.35 11.94
CA LYS A 59 5.95 10.69 10.85
C LYS A 59 5.35 9.35 10.40
N PHE A 60 4.57 8.66 11.22
CA PHE A 60 3.81 7.47 10.82
C PHE A 60 2.59 7.86 10.01
N ASN A 61 1.91 8.93 10.42
CA ASN A 61 0.84 9.53 9.64
C ASN A 61 1.38 10.12 8.33
N SER A 62 2.52 10.82 8.27
CA SER A 62 3.14 11.17 6.97
C SER A 62 3.56 9.92 6.19
N LYS A 63 3.73 8.77 6.86
CA LYS A 63 4.12 7.53 6.21
C LYS A 63 2.99 6.93 5.36
N TYR A 64 1.79 6.90 5.93
CA TYR A 64 0.60 6.21 5.39
C TYR A 64 -0.54 7.14 4.97
N ASN A 65 -0.49 8.43 5.32
CA ASN A 65 -1.48 9.39 4.87
C ASN A 65 -1.24 9.68 3.38
N PRO A 66 -2.16 9.31 2.49
CA PRO A 66 -2.01 9.60 1.06
C PRO A 66 -2.02 11.11 0.75
N ILE A 67 -2.35 11.97 1.72
CA ILE A 67 -2.54 13.42 1.56
C ILE A 67 -1.33 14.25 2.05
N GLY A 68 -0.46 13.70 2.92
CA GLY A 68 0.67 14.43 3.50
C GLY A 68 2.00 13.97 2.94
N GLU A 69 2.43 14.51 1.80
CA GLU A 69 3.56 13.92 1.05
C GLU A 69 4.81 14.79 0.93
N SER A 70 5.94 14.17 1.27
CA SER A 70 7.28 14.49 0.74
C SER A 70 7.32 14.09 -0.74
N ARG A 71 7.42 15.05 -1.67
CA ARG A 71 7.28 14.77 -3.12
C ARG A 71 8.26 13.71 -3.65
N LEU A 72 9.42 13.52 -3.00
CA LEU A 72 10.38 12.48 -3.39
C LEU A 72 9.84 11.07 -3.14
N ARG A 73 9.06 10.89 -2.08
CA ARG A 73 8.43 9.60 -1.78
C ARG A 73 7.39 9.23 -2.82
N GLU A 74 6.59 10.19 -3.26
CA GLU A 74 5.59 9.99 -4.33
C GLU A 74 6.25 9.45 -5.60
N ILE A 75 7.38 10.06 -5.96
CA ILE A 75 8.11 9.75 -7.19
C ILE A 75 8.81 8.38 -7.10
N TYR A 76 9.45 8.06 -5.97
CA TYR A 76 10.35 6.89 -5.88
C TYR A 76 9.76 5.67 -5.18
N ILE A 77 8.72 5.82 -4.34
CA ILE A 77 8.29 4.77 -3.39
C ILE A 77 6.79 4.47 -3.50
N LYS A 78 6.00 5.31 -4.18
CA LYS A 78 4.60 5.00 -4.49
C LYS A 78 4.45 4.26 -5.81
N THR A 79 3.46 3.38 -5.85
CA THR A 79 3.01 2.64 -7.03
C THR A 79 2.09 3.47 -7.92
N ASP A 80 1.23 4.30 -7.31
CA ASP A 80 0.32 5.23 -8.00
C ASP A 80 0.95 6.62 -8.03
N ASN A 81 1.58 6.98 -9.14
CA ASN A 81 2.15 8.30 -9.41
C ASN A 81 2.10 8.62 -10.91
N HIS A 82 2.56 9.80 -11.32
CA HIS A 82 2.54 10.22 -12.73
C HIS A 82 3.30 9.28 -13.67
N ILE A 83 4.39 8.68 -13.20
CA ILE A 83 5.21 7.74 -13.99
C ILE A 83 4.77 6.28 -13.80
N GLU A 84 3.55 6.08 -13.30
CA GLU A 84 2.95 4.76 -13.04
C GLU A 84 3.87 3.84 -12.23
N GLY A 85 4.55 4.39 -11.22
CA GLY A 85 5.37 3.64 -10.28
C GLY A 85 6.63 3.01 -10.88
N ARG A 86 7.08 3.44 -12.08
CA ARG A 86 8.23 2.85 -12.79
C ARG A 86 9.51 2.83 -11.94
N TYR A 87 9.85 3.94 -11.28
CA TYR A 87 11.03 3.99 -10.41
C TYR A 87 10.94 3.06 -9.22
N PHE A 88 9.76 2.93 -8.61
CA PHE A 88 9.57 2.00 -7.51
C PHE A 88 9.77 0.56 -7.99
N ALA A 89 9.22 0.21 -9.16
CA ALA A 89 9.41 -1.10 -9.75
C ALA A 89 10.89 -1.41 -10.10
N GLU A 90 11.63 -0.44 -10.66
CA GLU A 90 13.07 -0.60 -10.93
C GLU A 90 13.87 -0.85 -9.64
N ILE A 91 13.54 -0.17 -8.54
CA ILE A 91 14.17 -0.42 -7.23
C ILE A 91 13.88 -1.85 -6.78
N ILE A 92 12.62 -2.31 -6.89
CA ILE A 92 12.27 -3.67 -6.51
C ILE A 92 13.00 -4.68 -7.39
N LYS A 93 13.19 -4.42 -8.69
CA LYS A 93 13.96 -5.30 -9.57
C LYS A 93 15.43 -5.40 -9.15
N GLU A 94 16.07 -4.29 -8.77
CA GLU A 94 17.45 -4.33 -8.22
C GLU A 94 17.48 -5.20 -6.95
N VAL A 95 16.50 -5.05 -6.03
CA VAL A 95 16.40 -5.88 -4.82
C VAL A 95 16.13 -7.35 -5.13
N CYS A 96 15.28 -7.65 -6.10
CA CYS A 96 14.98 -9.02 -6.53
C CYS A 96 16.22 -9.68 -7.13
N SER A 97 17.00 -8.96 -7.94
CA SER A 97 18.28 -9.46 -8.47
C SER A 97 19.24 -9.85 -7.35
N ASP A 98 19.40 -8.99 -6.33
CA ASP A 98 20.27 -9.28 -5.18
C ASP A 98 19.79 -10.50 -4.37
N LEU A 99 18.46 -10.66 -4.21
CA LEU A 99 17.85 -11.81 -3.54
C LEU A 99 18.00 -13.11 -4.33
N GLU A 100 17.94 -13.05 -5.66
CA GLU A 100 18.14 -14.21 -6.55
C GLU A 100 19.59 -14.68 -6.57
N GLU A 101 20.56 -13.77 -6.48
CA GLU A 101 21.97 -14.12 -6.29
C GLU A 101 22.18 -14.87 -4.95
N SER A 102 21.38 -14.52 -3.94
CA SER A 102 21.42 -15.14 -2.60
C SER A 102 20.45 -16.32 -2.49
N LYS A 103 20.87 -17.51 -2.97
CA LYS A 103 20.05 -18.75 -3.05
C LYS A 103 19.14 -19.08 -1.85
N TYR A 104 19.54 -18.75 -0.62
CA TYR A 104 18.80 -19.11 0.61
C TYR A 104 18.06 -17.93 1.26
N GLN A 105 18.06 -16.76 0.63
CA GLN A 105 17.36 -15.59 1.13
C GLN A 105 16.00 -15.49 0.45
N ASN A 106 14.95 -15.40 1.25
CA ASN A 106 13.59 -15.15 0.80
C ASN A 106 13.07 -13.92 1.53
N ALA A 107 12.17 -13.19 0.88
CA ALA A 107 11.57 -11.99 1.45
C ALA A 107 10.05 -12.01 1.31
N GLU A 108 9.37 -11.63 2.39
CA GLU A 108 7.95 -11.32 2.39
C GLU A 108 7.79 -9.80 2.44
N LEU A 109 7.58 -9.20 1.26
CA LEU A 109 7.44 -7.75 1.13
C LEU A 109 5.98 -7.33 1.34
N ARG A 110 5.79 -6.12 1.87
CA ARG A 110 4.45 -5.57 2.15
C ARG A 110 4.11 -4.46 1.17
N LEU A 111 2.90 -4.52 0.60
CA LEU A 111 2.32 -3.47 -0.23
C LEU A 111 1.03 -2.96 0.40
N SER A 112 0.91 -1.64 0.50
CA SER A 112 -0.29 -1.03 1.08
C SER A 112 -1.45 -1.04 0.11
N ILE A 113 -2.62 -1.41 0.63
CA ILE A 113 -3.91 -1.06 0.03
C ILE A 113 -4.72 -0.33 1.09
N TYR A 114 -5.14 0.86 0.71
CA TYR A 114 -5.78 1.85 1.56
C TYR A 114 -7.30 1.65 1.63
N GLY A 115 -7.90 1.03 0.62
CA GLY A 115 -9.35 0.80 0.57
C GLY A 115 -10.14 2.07 0.26
N LYS A 116 -9.50 3.07 -0.36
CA LYS A 116 -10.15 4.34 -0.74
C LYS A 116 -11.07 4.19 -1.95
N SER A 117 -10.67 3.38 -2.92
CA SER A 117 -11.49 3.07 -4.10
C SER A 117 -11.41 1.59 -4.45
N LYS A 118 -12.37 1.12 -5.24
CA LYS A 118 -12.41 -0.25 -5.73
C LYS A 118 -11.32 -0.53 -6.76
N ASP A 119 -10.95 0.49 -7.53
CA ASP A 119 -9.96 0.40 -8.62
C ASP A 119 -8.52 0.31 -8.10
N GLU A 120 -8.31 0.46 -6.79
CA GLU A 120 -6.98 0.43 -6.17
C GLU A 120 -6.27 -0.92 -6.40
N TRP A 121 -7.01 -2.03 -6.31
CA TRP A 121 -6.50 -3.35 -6.63
C TRP A 121 -6.07 -3.48 -8.09
N ASP A 122 -6.88 -2.98 -9.01
CA ASP A 122 -6.61 -3.09 -10.44
C ASP A 122 -5.42 -2.22 -10.85
N LYS A 123 -5.29 -1.03 -10.25
CA LYS A 123 -4.11 -0.18 -10.40
C LYS A 123 -2.85 -0.86 -9.90
N LEU A 124 -2.89 -1.45 -8.69
CA LEU A 124 -1.75 -2.14 -8.11
C LEU A 124 -1.35 -3.36 -8.94
N ALA A 125 -2.33 -4.13 -9.40
CA ALA A 125 -2.08 -5.29 -10.24
C ALA A 125 -1.50 -4.90 -11.61
N ARG A 126 -2.04 -3.85 -12.24
CA ARG A 126 -1.51 -3.31 -13.49
C ARG A 126 -0.07 -2.84 -13.31
N TRP A 127 0.23 -2.15 -12.22
CA TRP A 127 1.61 -1.75 -11.89
C TRP A 127 2.54 -2.96 -11.79
N ALA A 128 2.14 -4.01 -11.06
CA ALA A 128 2.96 -5.20 -10.85
C ALA A 128 3.20 -5.99 -12.15
N VAL A 129 2.17 -6.12 -12.99
CA VAL A 129 2.23 -6.87 -14.26
C VAL A 129 2.99 -6.09 -15.32
N ASN A 130 2.66 -4.82 -15.56
CA ASN A 130 3.31 -4.01 -16.59
C ASN A 130 4.79 -3.81 -16.32
N ASN A 131 5.17 -3.68 -15.05
CA ASN A 131 6.56 -3.54 -14.67
C ASN A 131 7.23 -4.90 -14.41
N GLU A 132 6.56 -6.04 -14.59
CA GLU A 132 7.15 -7.38 -14.38
C GLU A 132 7.85 -7.53 -13.02
N VAL A 133 7.19 -7.11 -11.93
CA VAL A 133 7.75 -7.13 -10.57
C VAL A 133 7.56 -8.50 -9.92
N TYR A 134 8.05 -9.54 -10.59
CA TYR A 134 7.99 -10.92 -10.10
C TYR A 134 9.38 -11.43 -9.74
N CYS A 135 9.45 -12.19 -8.65
CA CYS A 135 10.68 -12.87 -8.22
C CYS A 135 10.30 -14.16 -7.48
N PRO A 136 10.95 -15.30 -7.74
CA PRO A 136 10.65 -16.57 -7.08
C PRO A 136 10.85 -16.50 -5.56
N ASN A 137 11.87 -15.75 -5.10
CA ASN A 137 12.24 -15.61 -3.70
C ASN A 137 11.39 -14.59 -2.93
N VAL A 138 10.49 -13.87 -3.62
CA VAL A 138 9.65 -12.82 -3.03
C VAL A 138 8.19 -13.23 -3.04
N ARG A 139 7.51 -12.99 -1.91
CA ARG A 139 6.05 -13.06 -1.80
C ARG A 139 5.51 -11.77 -1.21
N TRP A 140 4.27 -11.45 -1.57
CA TRP A 140 3.64 -10.20 -1.19
C TRP A 140 2.60 -10.42 -0.09
N LEU A 141 2.68 -9.62 0.98
CA LEU A 141 1.58 -9.39 1.90
C LEU A 141 0.94 -8.05 1.57
N VAL A 142 -0.39 -8.01 1.62
CA VAL A 142 -1.15 -6.78 1.47
C VAL A 142 -1.40 -6.20 2.85
N GLN A 143 -0.79 -5.06 3.13
CA GLN A 143 -1.01 -4.33 4.38
C GLN A 143 -2.17 -3.36 4.22
N VAL A 144 -3.08 -3.36 5.19
CA VAL A 144 -4.27 -2.51 5.24
C VAL A 144 -4.15 -1.58 6.44
N PRO A 145 -3.86 -0.29 6.22
CA PRO A 145 -3.77 0.70 7.29
C PRO A 145 -5.14 0.99 7.92
N ARG A 146 -5.23 1.01 9.25
CA ARG A 146 -6.48 1.28 9.99
C ARG A 146 -6.72 2.78 10.18
N ILE A 147 -6.91 3.51 9.08
CA ILE A 147 -7.03 4.98 9.06
C ILE A 147 -8.44 5.47 8.68
N TYR A 148 -9.48 4.79 9.17
CA TYR A 148 -10.88 5.15 8.89
C TYR A 148 -11.22 6.57 9.37
N ASP A 149 -10.71 6.98 10.52
CA ASP A 149 -10.84 8.33 11.08
C ASP A 149 -10.41 9.42 10.08
N ILE A 150 -9.26 9.25 9.43
CA ILE A 150 -8.75 10.19 8.41
C ILE A 150 -9.70 10.26 7.22
N TYR A 151 -10.22 9.13 6.75
CA TYR A 151 -11.16 9.11 5.62
C TYR A 151 -12.50 9.72 5.96
N LYS A 152 -12.96 9.51 7.19
CA LYS A 152 -14.21 10.06 7.71
C LYS A 152 -14.12 11.57 7.89
N CYS A 153 -13.05 12.08 8.49
CA CYS A 153 -12.80 13.52 8.61
C CYS A 153 -12.73 14.22 7.23
N ASN A 154 -12.14 13.57 6.23
CA ASN A 154 -12.08 14.08 4.87
C ASN A 154 -13.36 13.86 4.04
N LYS A 155 -14.40 13.25 4.63
CA LYS A 155 -15.69 12.94 3.98
C LYS A 155 -15.53 12.08 2.71
N LEU A 156 -14.51 11.23 2.68
CA LEU A 156 -14.27 10.30 1.57
C LEU A 156 -15.14 9.05 1.69
N ILE A 157 -15.48 8.66 2.92
CA ILE A 157 -16.30 7.50 3.24
C ILE A 157 -17.40 7.86 4.22
N ASN A 158 -18.53 7.17 4.13
CA ASN A 158 -19.66 7.38 5.04
C ASN A 158 -19.66 6.39 6.20
N ASN A 159 -19.29 5.14 5.94
CA ASN A 159 -19.35 4.04 6.91
C ASN A 159 -18.17 3.08 6.74
N PHE A 160 -17.96 2.22 7.73
CA PHE A 160 -16.89 1.22 7.69
C PHE A 160 -17.10 0.17 6.59
N GLN A 161 -18.37 -0.12 6.25
CA GLN A 161 -18.71 -1.07 5.17
C GLN A 161 -18.09 -0.65 3.82
N GLU A 162 -17.98 0.63 3.51
CA GLU A 162 -17.37 1.11 2.28
C GLU A 162 -15.91 0.67 2.14
N ILE A 163 -15.12 0.72 3.22
CA ILE A 163 -13.73 0.21 3.24
C ILE A 163 -13.71 -1.28 2.95
N LEU A 164 -14.53 -2.08 3.65
CA LEU A 164 -14.61 -3.53 3.43
C LEU A 164 -15.02 -3.87 2.00
N VAL A 165 -15.94 -3.10 1.42
CA VAL A 165 -16.36 -3.26 0.03
C VAL A 165 -15.21 -2.95 -0.92
N CYS A 166 -14.47 -1.87 -0.72
CA CYS A 166 -13.30 -1.54 -1.55
C CYS A 166 -12.22 -2.63 -1.47
N LEU A 167 -12.00 -3.21 -0.30
CA LEU A 167 -10.99 -4.25 -0.08
C LEU A 167 -11.39 -5.61 -0.67
N PHE A 168 -12.58 -6.11 -0.37
CA PHE A 168 -12.93 -7.51 -0.67
C PHE A 168 -13.72 -7.68 -1.97
N ARG A 169 -14.50 -6.69 -2.40
CA ARG A 169 -15.36 -6.84 -3.59
C ARG A 169 -14.57 -7.16 -4.87
N PRO A 170 -13.45 -6.45 -5.20
CA PRO A 170 -12.66 -6.79 -6.37
C PRO A 170 -12.11 -8.23 -6.31
N LEU A 171 -11.73 -8.69 -5.12
CA LEU A 171 -11.23 -10.05 -4.91
C LEU A 171 -12.31 -11.12 -5.15
N PHE A 172 -13.54 -10.86 -4.70
CA PHE A 172 -14.68 -11.74 -5.01
C PHE A 172 -15.01 -11.74 -6.50
N GLU A 173 -14.99 -10.58 -7.16
CA GLU A 173 -15.26 -10.44 -8.60
C GLU A 173 -14.22 -11.21 -9.44
N VAL A 174 -12.93 -11.11 -9.10
CA VAL A 174 -11.85 -11.90 -9.74
C VAL A 174 -11.96 -13.38 -9.45
N THR A 175 -12.30 -13.72 -8.20
CA THR A 175 -12.48 -15.13 -7.84
C THR A 175 -13.68 -15.71 -8.58
N ASN A 176 -14.74 -14.95 -8.85
CA ASN A 176 -15.91 -15.39 -9.61
C ASN A 176 -15.67 -15.44 -11.12
N ASN A 177 -14.89 -14.53 -11.68
CA ASN A 177 -14.51 -14.58 -13.08
C ASN A 177 -13.07 -14.07 -13.26
N PRO A 178 -12.07 -14.94 -13.47
CA PRO A 178 -10.69 -14.52 -13.68
C PRO A 178 -10.50 -13.57 -14.89
N LYS A 179 -11.45 -13.55 -15.84
CA LYS A 179 -11.42 -12.64 -17.00
C LYS A 179 -11.91 -11.23 -16.70
N SER A 180 -12.55 -10.98 -15.55
CA SER A 180 -13.01 -9.63 -15.19
C SER A 180 -11.82 -8.71 -14.94
N HIS A 181 -10.83 -9.19 -14.18
CA HIS A 181 -9.59 -8.48 -13.91
C HIS A 181 -8.39 -9.43 -14.10
N PRO A 182 -7.89 -9.58 -15.34
CA PRO A 182 -6.85 -10.56 -15.65
C PRO A 182 -5.51 -10.22 -14.98
N GLU A 183 -5.12 -8.94 -14.92
CA GLU A 183 -3.89 -8.54 -14.24
C GLU A 183 -3.96 -8.84 -12.74
N LEU A 184 -5.11 -8.56 -12.12
CA LEU A 184 -5.33 -8.83 -10.71
C LEU A 184 -5.29 -10.33 -10.42
N HIS A 185 -5.87 -11.16 -11.28
CA HIS A 185 -5.77 -12.61 -11.14
C HIS A 185 -4.31 -13.10 -11.13
N MET A 186 -3.47 -12.57 -12.03
CA MET A 186 -2.03 -12.91 -12.08
C MET A 186 -1.29 -12.43 -10.84
N PHE A 187 -1.53 -11.19 -10.42
CA PHE A 187 -0.89 -10.61 -9.23
C PHE A 187 -1.22 -11.41 -7.97
N LEU A 188 -2.48 -11.82 -7.80
CA LEU A 188 -2.93 -12.56 -6.62
C LEU A 188 -2.23 -13.92 -6.46
N GLN A 189 -1.63 -14.51 -7.51
CA GLN A 189 -0.86 -15.76 -7.37
C GLN A 189 0.41 -15.58 -6.51
N TYR A 190 0.94 -14.36 -6.43
CA TYR A 190 2.12 -14.02 -5.64
C TYR A 190 1.78 -13.43 -4.26
N VAL A 191 0.50 -13.12 -4.03
CA VAL A 191 0.00 -12.62 -2.76
C VAL A 191 -0.31 -13.79 -1.83
N ILE A 192 0.24 -13.74 -0.62
CA ILE A 192 0.12 -14.82 0.37
C ILE A 192 -0.83 -14.46 1.53
N GLY A 193 -1.08 -13.18 1.77
CA GLY A 193 -1.83 -12.80 2.96
C GLY A 193 -2.12 -11.33 3.11
N PHE A 194 -2.87 -11.04 4.16
CA PHE A 194 -3.25 -9.69 4.59
C PHE A 194 -2.65 -9.40 5.96
N ASP A 195 -2.20 -8.16 6.13
CA ASP A 195 -1.65 -7.61 7.35
C ASP A 195 -2.44 -6.34 7.70
N SER A 196 -2.74 -6.08 8.98
CA SER A 196 -3.48 -4.90 9.42
C SER A 196 -2.56 -4.03 10.26
N VAL A 197 -2.37 -2.77 9.87
CA VAL A 197 -1.35 -1.91 10.47
C VAL A 197 -1.95 -0.60 10.99
N ASP A 198 -1.63 -0.22 12.22
CA ASP A 198 -1.83 1.14 12.75
C ASP A 198 -0.89 1.34 13.95
N ASP A 199 -0.97 2.50 14.57
CA ASP A 199 -0.32 2.81 15.83
C ASP A 199 -1.01 2.10 17.01
N GLU A 200 -0.45 0.96 17.41
CA GLU A 200 -0.92 0.14 18.55
C GLU A 200 -0.78 0.85 19.91
N SER A 201 -0.15 2.02 19.98
CA SER A 201 -0.07 2.80 21.22
C SER A 201 -1.27 3.70 21.47
N LYS A 202 -2.13 3.91 20.45
CA LYS A 202 -3.35 4.69 20.59
C LYS A 202 -4.31 3.99 21.56
N PRO A 203 -4.86 4.70 22.55
CA PRO A 203 -5.89 4.13 23.40
C PRO A 203 -7.14 3.85 22.56
N GLU A 204 -7.56 2.60 22.52
CA GLU A 204 -8.79 2.17 21.84
C GLU A 204 -9.87 1.77 22.86
N ASN A 205 -11.12 2.10 22.55
CA ASN A 205 -12.26 1.64 23.31
C ASN A 205 -12.43 0.12 23.11
N SER A 206 -11.98 -0.66 24.09
CA SER A 206 -11.83 -2.13 23.98
C SER A 206 -13.13 -2.94 23.90
N THR A 207 -14.30 -2.32 23.98
CA THR A 207 -15.59 -3.03 24.02
C THR A 207 -16.10 -3.35 22.62
N PHE A 208 -15.53 -4.37 21.99
CA PHE A 208 -16.23 -5.12 20.94
C PHE A 208 -17.16 -6.15 21.59
N ASP A 209 -18.39 -5.71 21.87
CA ASP A 209 -19.44 -6.55 22.45
C ASP A 209 -20.47 -6.94 21.37
N LYS A 210 -21.41 -7.83 21.72
CA LYS A 210 -22.52 -8.25 20.86
C LYS A 210 -23.37 -7.08 20.35
N ASP A 211 -23.40 -5.98 21.11
CA ASP A 211 -24.14 -4.76 20.78
C ASP A 211 -23.35 -3.82 19.85
N ALA A 212 -22.14 -4.20 19.43
CA ALA A 212 -21.35 -3.42 18.48
C ALA A 212 -22.12 -3.22 17.16
N HIS A 213 -22.14 -1.97 16.69
CA HIS A 213 -22.80 -1.62 15.44
C HIS A 213 -22.23 -2.43 14.26
N SER A 214 -23.10 -2.85 13.33
CA SER A 214 -22.64 -3.49 12.09
C SER A 214 -21.84 -2.50 11.22
N PRO A 215 -20.98 -2.97 10.28
CA PRO A 215 -20.11 -2.08 9.50
C PRO A 215 -20.85 -1.01 8.72
N SER A 216 -22.09 -1.30 8.32
CA SER A 216 -22.95 -0.36 7.60
C SER A 216 -23.54 0.72 8.50
N LYS A 217 -23.62 0.45 9.81
CA LYS A 217 -24.13 1.36 10.84
C LYS A 217 -23.01 2.10 11.58
N TRP A 218 -21.76 1.64 11.45
CA TRP A 218 -20.60 2.36 11.97
C TRP A 218 -20.35 3.62 11.16
N CYS A 219 -20.93 4.72 11.63
CA CYS A 219 -20.86 6.05 11.02
C CYS A 219 -20.21 7.09 11.95
N GLU A 220 -19.68 6.64 13.08
CA GLU A 220 -18.99 7.49 14.06
C GLU A 220 -17.70 8.05 13.46
N ASP A 221 -17.22 9.16 14.02
CA ASP A 221 -15.97 9.81 13.61
C ASP A 221 -14.74 9.13 14.22
N GLU A 222 -14.92 8.34 15.29
CA GLU A 222 -13.87 7.55 15.91
C GLU A 222 -13.52 6.31 15.07
N ASN A 223 -12.24 5.92 15.12
CA ASN A 223 -11.73 4.72 14.48
C ASN A 223 -12.32 3.46 15.17
N PRO A 224 -12.85 2.47 14.43
CA PRO A 224 -13.24 1.20 15.04
C PRO A 224 -12.08 0.55 15.80
N PRO A 225 -12.35 -0.17 16.90
CA PRO A 225 -11.30 -0.84 17.66
C PRO A 225 -10.64 -1.95 16.84
N TYR A 226 -9.41 -2.30 17.18
CA TYR A 226 -8.60 -3.32 16.51
C TYR A 226 -9.33 -4.65 16.33
N SER A 227 -10.00 -5.12 17.38
CA SER A 227 -10.79 -6.35 17.36
C SER A 227 -11.93 -6.31 16.33
N TYR A 228 -12.54 -5.13 16.12
CA TYR A 228 -13.56 -4.92 15.10
C TYR A 228 -12.97 -5.06 13.69
N TYR A 229 -11.85 -4.38 13.43
CA TYR A 229 -11.13 -4.52 12.15
C TYR A 229 -10.78 -5.97 11.85
N LEU A 230 -10.13 -6.65 12.80
CA LEU A 230 -9.72 -8.03 12.62
C LEU A 230 -10.91 -8.96 12.39
N TYR A 231 -11.99 -8.81 13.15
CA TYR A 231 -13.17 -9.66 13.02
C TYR A 231 -13.75 -9.59 11.59
N TYR A 232 -14.02 -8.38 11.10
CA TYR A 232 -14.62 -8.23 9.77
C TYR A 232 -13.64 -8.53 8.64
N MET A 233 -12.35 -8.22 8.80
CA MET A 233 -11.31 -8.62 7.85
C MET A 233 -11.22 -10.15 7.76
N TYR A 234 -11.16 -10.83 8.91
CA TYR A 234 -11.09 -12.28 8.98
C TYR A 234 -12.36 -12.95 8.44
N ALA A 235 -13.55 -12.48 8.81
CA ALA A 235 -14.82 -13.05 8.36
C ALA A 235 -14.95 -13.00 6.83
N ASN A 236 -14.66 -11.84 6.22
CA ASN A 236 -14.68 -11.70 4.76
C ASN A 236 -13.60 -12.56 4.09
N MET A 237 -12.38 -12.56 4.64
CA MET A 237 -11.28 -13.38 4.12
C MET A 237 -11.58 -14.88 4.22
N ALA A 238 -12.23 -15.35 5.28
CA ALA A 238 -12.60 -16.75 5.47
C ALA A 238 -13.58 -17.23 4.39
N VAL A 239 -14.61 -16.41 4.12
CA VAL A 239 -15.58 -16.69 3.04
C VAL A 239 -14.90 -16.65 1.67
N LEU A 240 -14.05 -15.64 1.43
CA LEU A 240 -13.28 -15.54 0.19
C LEU A 240 -12.37 -16.75 -0.01
N ASN A 241 -11.65 -17.18 1.03
CA ASN A 241 -10.76 -18.33 0.99
C ASN A 241 -11.52 -19.64 0.74
N HIS A 242 -12.71 -19.80 1.31
CA HIS A 242 -13.56 -20.95 1.02
C HIS A 242 -13.91 -20.98 -0.47
N PHE A 243 -14.37 -19.86 -1.02
CA PHE A 243 -14.72 -19.74 -2.43
C PHE A 243 -13.51 -19.94 -3.36
N ARG A 244 -12.35 -19.38 -3.01
CA ARG A 244 -11.10 -19.59 -3.75
C ARG A 244 -10.65 -21.05 -3.73
N ARG A 245 -10.78 -21.73 -2.58
CA ARG A 245 -10.45 -23.15 -2.43
C ARG A 245 -11.35 -24.05 -3.27
N GLU A 246 -12.65 -23.78 -3.31
CA GLU A 246 -13.59 -24.53 -4.18
C GLU A 246 -13.21 -24.42 -5.66
N ARG A 247 -12.60 -23.30 -6.06
CA ARG A 247 -12.10 -23.07 -7.41
C ARG A 247 -10.67 -23.54 -7.66
N GLY A 248 -10.00 -24.11 -6.66
CA GLY A 248 -8.59 -24.51 -6.76
C GLY A 248 -7.60 -23.34 -6.86
N LEU A 249 -8.00 -22.14 -6.43
CA LEU A 249 -7.13 -20.95 -6.39
C LEU A 249 -6.36 -20.86 -5.06
N ASN A 250 -5.29 -20.08 -5.04
CA ASN A 250 -4.51 -19.82 -3.83
C ASN A 250 -5.35 -19.09 -2.76
N THR A 251 -5.13 -19.41 -1.49
CA THR A 251 -5.80 -18.79 -0.35
C THR A 251 -4.89 -17.82 0.38
N PHE A 252 -5.47 -16.86 1.08
CA PHE A 252 -4.76 -15.84 1.84
C PHE A 252 -4.71 -16.18 3.33
N VAL A 253 -3.64 -15.78 4.00
CA VAL A 253 -3.50 -15.88 5.46
C VAL A 253 -3.63 -14.49 6.08
N MET A 254 -4.41 -14.35 7.16
CA MET A 254 -4.38 -13.13 7.96
C MET A 254 -3.17 -13.20 8.89
N ARG A 255 -2.25 -12.25 8.76
CA ARG A 255 -1.04 -12.08 9.58
C ARG A 255 -0.98 -10.63 10.06
N PRO A 256 -1.86 -10.25 11.00
CA PRO A 256 -1.82 -8.93 11.62
C PRO A 256 -0.65 -8.82 12.61
#